data_AF-A0A352XCE8-F1
#
_entry.id   AF-A0A352XCE8-F1
#
_cell.length_a   1.000
_cell.length_b   1.000
_cell.length_c   1.000
_cell.angle_alpha   90.00
_cell.angle_beta   90.00
_cell.angle_gamma   90.00
#
_symmetry.space_group_name_H-M   'P 1'
#
loop_
_entity.id
_entity.type
_entity.pdbx_description
1 polymer ?
#
loop_
_entity_poly.entity_id
_entity_poly.type
_entity_poly.pdbx_seq_one_letter_code
_entity_poly.pdbx_strand_id
1 'polypeptide(L)'
;MSGICKFTVPASRDIENIIDYIAEVSSFDAAENFLSKINNKCNTLTDFPGMGRRRDELAANVRSFPVEDYLIFYRASAEGI
;
A
#
# COMPACT_ATOMS: atom_id res chain seq x y z
N MET A 1 -16.36 -9.17 8.01
CA MET A 1 -16.34 -7.76 7.55
C MET A 1 -14.89 -7.47 7.23
N SER A 2 -14.53 -7.35 5.95
CA SER A 2 -13.23 -6.78 5.60
C SER A 2 -13.26 -5.32 6.05
N GLY A 3 -12.23 -4.88 6.77
CA GLY A 3 -12.08 -3.48 7.17
C GLY A 3 -11.92 -2.54 5.97
N ILE A 4 -11.59 -1.29 6.23
CA ILE A 4 -11.44 -0.26 5.20
C ILE A 4 -9.96 0.05 5.05
N CYS A 5 -9.48 0.13 3.81
CA CYS A 5 -8.17 0.71 3.50
C CYS A 5 -8.35 2.18 3.14
N LYS A 6 -7.76 3.09 3.93
CA LYS A 6 -7.81 4.54 3.69
C LYS A 6 -6.43 5.07 3.33
N PHE A 7 -6.34 5.77 2.20
CA PHE A 7 -5.10 6.41 1.79
C PHE A 7 -5.01 7.83 2.35
N THR A 8 -3.82 8.19 2.84
CA THR A 8 -3.50 9.59 3.10
C THR A 8 -3.26 10.31 1.77
N VAL A 9 -3.42 11.63 1.74
CA VAL A 9 -3.16 12.43 0.52
C VAL A 9 -1.76 12.18 -0.06
N PRO A 10 -0.67 12.13 0.75
CA PRO A 10 0.64 11.75 0.23
C PRO A 10 0.66 10.35 -0.39
N ALA A 11 0.09 9.35 0.28
CA ALA A 11 0.08 7.97 -0.24
C ALA A 11 -0.69 7.84 -1.57
N SER A 12 -1.81 8.56 -1.73
CA SER A 12 -2.51 8.60 -3.01
C SER A 12 -1.67 9.18 -4.14
N ARG A 13 -0.91 10.24 -3.86
CA ARG A 13 0.02 10.84 -4.84
C ARG A 13 1.21 9.94 -5.15
N ASP A 14 1.72 9.22 -4.16
CA ASP A 14 2.79 8.25 -4.38
C ASP A 14 2.33 7.14 -5.34
N ILE A 15 1.11 6.63 -5.15
CA ILE A 15 0.51 5.64 -6.06
C ILE A 15 0.38 6.23 -7.47
N GLU A 16 -0.20 7.42 -7.61
CA GLU A 16 -0.36 8.09 -8.90
C GLU A 16 0.97 8.24 -9.64
N ASN A 17 2.00 8.79 -8.96
CA ASN A 17 3.33 8.97 -9.54
C ASN A 17 3.98 7.63 -9.97
N ILE A 18 3.82 6.56 -9.18
CA ILE A 18 4.38 5.24 -9.51
C ILE A 18 3.67 4.65 -10.73
N ILE A 19 2.34 4.78 -10.80
CA ILE A 19 1.53 4.28 -11.90
C ILE A 19 1.84 5.03 -13.19
N ASP A 20 1.93 6.37 -13.14
CA ASP A 20 2.31 7.20 -14.28
C ASP A 20 3.70 6.83 -14.79
N TYR A 21 4.66 6.67 -13.88
CA TYR A 21 6.01 6.24 -14.25
C TYR A 21 6.02 4.87 -14.93
N ILE A 22 5.34 3.87 -14.37
CA ILE A 22 5.28 2.51 -14.96
C ILE A 22 4.60 2.54 -16.34
N ALA A 23 3.54 3.35 -16.49
CA ALA A 23 2.85 3.51 -17.75
C ALA A 23 3.75 4.12 -18.84
N GLU A 24 4.57 5.11 -18.46
CA GLU A 24 5.52 5.78 -19.35
C GLU A 24 6.69 4.86 -19.76
N VAL A 25 7.29 4.15 -18.79
CA VAL A 25 8.52 3.39 -19.05
C VAL A 25 8.29 1.95 -19.53
N SER A 26 7.12 1.37 -19.23
CA SER A 26 6.80 -0.02 -19.57
C SER A 26 5.56 -0.12 -20.45
N SER A 27 4.36 0.04 -19.87
CA SER A 27 3.08 0.03 -20.58
C SER A 27 1.93 0.32 -19.64
N PHE A 28 0.79 0.74 -20.20
CA PHE A 28 -0.47 0.89 -19.45
C PHE A 28 -0.90 -0.40 -18.74
N ASP A 29 -0.81 -1.56 -19.41
CA ASP A 29 -1.14 -2.86 -18.81
C ASP A 29 -0.22 -3.20 -17.63
N ALA A 30 1.05 -2.82 -17.68
CA ALA A 30 1.98 -3.02 -16.56
C ALA A 30 1.59 -2.15 -15.35
N ALA A 31 1.18 -0.90 -15.60
CA ALA A 31 0.67 0.02 -14.59
C ALA A 31 -0.61 -0.53 -13.92
N GLU A 32 -1.61 -0.93 -14.69
CA GLU A 32 -2.85 -1.53 -14.17
C GLU A 32 -2.58 -2.80 -13.34
N ASN A 33 -1.68 -3.67 -13.83
CA ASN A 33 -1.28 -4.86 -13.08
C ASN A 33 -0.61 -4.51 -11.76
N PHE A 34 0.21 -3.46 -11.72
CA PHE A 34 0.85 -3.00 -10.50
C PHE A 34 -0.16 -2.39 -9.51
N LEU A 35 -1.11 -1.59 -9.99
CA LEU A 35 -2.21 -1.06 -9.16
C LEU A 35 -3.04 -2.18 -8.54
N SER A 36 -3.34 -3.23 -9.32
CA SER A 36 -4.03 -4.42 -8.82
C SER A 36 -3.25 -5.12 -7.71
N LYS A 37 -1.92 -5.22 -7.82
CA LYS A 37 -1.07 -5.77 -6.75
C LYS A 37 -1.15 -4.95 -5.47
N ILE A 38 -1.12 -3.62 -5.56
CA ILE A 38 -1.31 -2.74 -4.39
C ILE A 38 -2.66 -3.00 -3.74
N ASN A 39 -3.74 -3.00 -4.51
CA ASN A 39 -5.10 -3.22 -4.00
C ASN A 39 -5.23 -4.59 -3.30
N ASN A 40 -4.65 -5.64 -3.88
CA ASN A 40 -4.64 -6.97 -3.27
C ASN A 40 -3.87 -7.00 -1.95
N LYS A 41 -2.75 -6.26 -1.84
CA LYS A 41 -2.03 -6.11 -0.57
C LYS A 41 -2.84 -5.32 0.45
N CYS A 42 -3.49 -4.22 0.05
CA CYS A 42 -4.36 -3.46 0.95
C CYS A 42 -5.49 -4.33 1.52
N ASN A 43 -6.14 -5.16 0.69
CA ASN A 43 -7.15 -6.11 1.15
C ASN A 43 -6.57 -7.12 2.16
N THR A 44 -5.40 -7.69 1.86
CA THR A 44 -4.72 -8.62 2.78
C THR A 44 -4.39 -7.96 4.12
N LEU A 45 -3.88 -6.73 4.10
CA LEU A 45 -3.50 -5.99 5.30
C LEU A 45 -4.70 -5.52 6.10
N THR A 46 -5.84 -5.34 5.45
CA THR A 46 -7.09 -5.02 6.11
C THR A 46 -7.61 -6.22 6.90
N ASP A 47 -7.53 -7.43 6.35
CA ASP A 47 -7.93 -8.67 7.03
C ASP A 47 -6.90 -9.08 8.11
N PHE A 48 -5.61 -8.80 7.86
CA PHE A 48 -4.50 -9.18 8.74
C PHE A 48 -3.55 -8.00 9.05
N PRO A 49 -4.01 -6.96 9.77
CA PRO A 49 -3.23 -5.74 10.00
C PRO A 49 -1.92 -5.96 10.79
N GLY A 50 -1.78 -7.11 11.45
CA GLY A 50 -0.57 -7.53 12.15
C GLY A 50 0.57 -8.05 11.26
N MET A 51 0.33 -8.33 9.96
CA MET A 51 1.32 -8.97 9.08
C MET A 51 2.53 -8.09 8.74
N GLY A 52 2.36 -6.78 8.67
CA GLY A 52 3.45 -5.86 8.35
C GLY A 52 4.51 -5.81 9.45
N ARG A 53 5.78 -5.69 9.05
CA ARG A 53 6.89 -5.48 9.98
C ARG A 53 6.69 -4.17 10.72
N ARG A 54 6.80 -4.18 12.06
CA ARG A 54 6.82 -2.95 12.86
C ARG A 54 8.02 -2.09 12.47
N ARG A 55 7.77 -0.79 12.32
CA ARG A 55 8.76 0.23 11.97
C ARG A 55 8.86 1.27 13.09
N ASP A 56 9.04 0.78 14.32
CA ASP A 56 9.15 1.65 15.50
C ASP A 56 10.36 2.58 15.41
N GLU A 57 11.35 2.25 14.56
CA GLU A 57 12.49 3.11 14.22
C GLU A 57 12.12 4.36 13.41
N LEU A 58 10.95 4.37 12.75
CA LEU A 58 10.47 5.50 11.94
C LEU A 58 9.41 6.32 12.69
N ALA A 59 8.43 5.66 13.29
CA ALA A 59 7.38 6.29 14.09
C ALA A 59 6.56 5.24 14.85
N ALA A 60 5.93 5.68 15.94
CA ALA A 60 5.02 4.84 16.71
C ALA A 60 3.87 4.30 15.84
N ASN A 61 3.56 3.01 16.02
CA ASN A 61 2.48 2.28 15.37
C ASN A 61 2.56 2.19 13.84
N VAL A 62 3.69 2.57 13.23
CA VAL A 62 3.91 2.38 11.79
C VAL A 62 4.34 0.95 11.51
N ARG A 63 3.77 0.38 10.45
CA ARG A 63 4.16 -0.91 9.89
C ARG A 63 4.52 -0.74 8.42
N SER A 64 5.36 -1.63 7.90
CA SER A 64 5.64 -1.72 6.47
C SER A 64 5.32 -3.10 5.92
N PHE A 65 4.83 -3.17 4.70
CA PHE A 65 4.63 -4.42 3.98
C PHE A 65 5.16 -4.30 2.53
N PRO A 66 5.92 -5.28 2.02
CA PRO A 66 6.48 -5.21 0.67
C PRO A 66 5.43 -5.50 -0.42
N VAL A 67 5.54 -4.76 -1.52
CA VAL A 67 4.84 -5.00 -2.78
C VAL A 67 5.84 -4.81 -3.92
N GLU A 68 6.35 -5.92 -4.44
CA GLU A 68 7.48 -5.92 -5.38
C GLU A 68 8.64 -5.06 -4.83
N ASP A 69 9.10 -4.08 -5.60
CA ASP A 69 10.20 -3.18 -5.25
C ASP A 69 9.81 -2.01 -4.32
N TYR A 70 8.56 -1.95 -3.85
CA TYR A 70 8.03 -0.86 -3.02
C TYR A 70 7.60 -1.34 -1.63
N LEU A 71 7.47 -0.39 -0.70
CA LEU A 71 6.94 -0.61 0.65
C LEU A 71 5.66 0.19 0.87
N ILE A 72 4.61 -0.51 1.32
CA ILE A 72 3.41 0.12 1.85
C ILE A 72 3.64 0.41 3.33
N PHE A 73 3.72 1.69 3.70
CA PHE A 73 3.69 2.11 5.09
C PHE A 73 2.24 2.37 5.53
N TYR A 74 1.84 1.76 6.64
CA TYR A 74 0.46 1.86 7.14
C TYR A 74 0.39 1.84 8.67
N ARG A 75 -0.80 2.16 9.21
CA ARG A 75 -1.11 2.02 10.63
C ARG A 75 -2.41 1.23 10.77
N ALA A 76 -2.45 0.26 11.67
CA ALA A 76 -3.68 -0.44 11.97
C ALA A 76 -4.59 0.43 12.87
N SER A 77 -5.89 0.40 12.60
CA SER A 77 -6.94 1.06 13.39
C SER A 77 -8.12 0.11 13.64
N ALA A 78 -9.10 0.55 14.42
CA ALA A 78 -10.32 -0.24 14.65
C ALA A 78 -11.17 -0.44 13.38
N GLU A 79 -11.02 0.44 12.38
CA GLU A 79 -11.79 0.40 11.13
C GLU A 79 -11.05 -0.30 9.98
N GLY A 80 -9.76 -0.60 10.13
CA GLY A 80 -8.92 -1.14 9.06
C GLY A 80 -7.51 -0.54 9.07
N ILE A 81 -6.98 -0.19 7.89
CA ILE A 81 -5.62 0.34 7.70
C ILE A 81 -5.58 1.73 7.05
#